data_AF-A0A520U4B9-F1
#
_entry.id   AF-A0A520U4B9-F1
#
_cell.length_a   1.000
_cell.length_b   1.000
_cell.length_c   1.000
_cell.angle_alpha   90.00
_cell.angle_beta   90.00
_cell.angle_gamma   90.00
#
_symmetry.space_group_name_H-M   'P 1'
#
loop_
_entity.id
_entity.type
_entity.pdbx_description
1 polymer ?
#
loop_
_entity_poly.entity_id
_entity_poly.type
_entity_poly.pdbx_seq_one_letter_code
_entity_poly.pdbx_strand_id
1 'polypeptide(L)' 'MGVRKRERAEQIKEAKKNMYFAKLNNCPTSPRKMRLVADLVRGEKIDKALNILKFS' A
#
# COMPACT_ATOMS: atom_id res chain seq x y z
N MET A 1 -24.52 0.13 17.73
CA MET A 1 -23.05 -0.01 17.54
C MET A 1 -22.41 -0.21 18.91
N GLY A 2 -22.03 -1.44 19.27
CA GLY A 2 -21.60 -1.77 20.64
C GLY A 2 -20.19 -1.27 20.99
N VAL A 3 -19.93 -1.10 22.29
CA VAL A 3 -18.68 -0.60 22.88
C VAL A 3 -17.43 -1.29 22.30
N ARG A 4 -17.48 -2.62 22.17
CA ARG A 4 -16.40 -3.45 21.58
C ARG A 4 -15.95 -2.99 20.19
N LYS A 5 -16.88 -2.53 19.34
CA LYS A 5 -16.57 -2.10 17.96
C LYS A 5 -15.85 -0.76 17.94
N ARG A 6 -16.12 0.11 18.93
CA ARG A 6 -15.47 1.42 19.08
C ARG A 6 -14.03 1.27 19.57
N GLU A 7 -13.82 0.52 20.64
CA GLU A 7 -12.47 0.25 21.20
C GLU A 7 -11.56 -0.39 20.16
N ARG A 8 -12.08 -1.36 19.39
CA ARG A 8 -11.30 -2.00 18.32
C ARG A 8 -10.95 -1.04 17.19
N ALA A 9 -11.84 -0.11 16.86
CA ALA A 9 -11.57 0.92 15.85
C ALA A 9 -10.52 1.93 16.33
N GLU A 10 -10.51 2.29 17.61
CA GLU A 10 -9.50 3.18 18.22
C GLU A 10 -8.12 2.51 18.24
N GLN A 11 -8.03 1.25 18.67
CA GLN A 11 -6.78 0.47 18.61
C GLN A 11 -6.20 0.38 17.18
N ILE A 12 -7.06 0.15 16.18
CA ILE A 12 -6.62 0.10 14.76
C ILE A 12 -6.16 1.47 14.29
N LYS A 13 -6.83 2.56 14.69
CA LYS A 13 -6.43 3.93 14.35
C LYS A 13 -5.08 4.29 14.99
N GLU A 14 -4.85 3.90 16.24
CA GLU A 14 -3.59 4.11 16.94
C GLU A 14 -2.43 3.35 16.28
N ALA A 15 -2.61 2.06 15.98
CA ALA A 15 -1.60 1.26 15.27
C ALA A 15 -1.24 1.85 13.89
N LYS A 16 -2.21 2.47 13.20
CA LYS A 16 -2.00 3.11 11.90
C LYS A 16 -1.33 4.48 11.96
N LYS A 17 -1.14 5.10 13.13
CA LYS A 17 -0.49 6.42 13.23
C LYS A 17 0.98 6.39 12.80
N ASN A 18 1.68 5.30 13.10
CA ASN A 18 3.11 5.16 12.79
C ASN A 18 3.37 4.57 11.39
N MET A 19 2.35 4.02 10.74
CA MET A 19 2.47 3.39 9.42
C MET A 19 1.91 4.29 8.33
N TYR A 20 2.77 4.73 7.42
CA TYR A 20 2.36 5.48 6.24
C TYR A 20 2.02 4.51 5.10
N PHE A 21 0.84 4.69 4.50
CA PHE A 21 0.40 3.91 3.35
C PHE A 21 -0.28 4.81 2.32
N ALA A 22 -0.12 4.47 1.05
CA ALA A 22 -0.78 5.12 -0.07
C ALA A 22 -1.63 4.10 -0.84
N LYS A 23 -2.73 4.55 -1.45
CA LYS A 23 -3.61 3.71 -2.27
C LYS A 23 -3.93 4.41 -3.59
N LEU A 24 -3.88 3.67 -4.70
CA LEU A 24 -4.34 4.11 -6.00
C LEU A 24 -5.58 3.31 -6.39
N ASN A 25 -6.74 3.97 -6.42
CA ASN A 25 -8.01 3.36 -6.81
C ASN A 25 -8.34 3.73 -8.27
N ASN A 26 -9.12 2.89 -8.96
CA ASN A 26 -9.59 3.11 -10.33
C ASN A 26 -8.47 3.27 -11.38
N CYS A 27 -7.43 2.44 -11.32
CA CYS A 27 -6.39 2.42 -12.35
C CYS A 27 -6.93 1.73 -13.63
N PRO A 28 -6.83 2.37 -14.82
CA PRO A 28 -7.35 1.82 -16.08
C PRO A 28 -6.41 0.77 -16.70
N THR A 29 -5.86 -0.14 -15.89
CA THR A 29 -4.95 -1.20 -16.34
C THR A 29 -5.34 -2.56 -15.77
N SER A 30 -5.00 -3.63 -16.50
CA SER A 30 -5.32 -4.98 -16.05
C SER A 30 -4.52 -5.34 -14.78
N PRO A 31 -5.16 -5.90 -13.73
CA PRO A 31 -4.46 -6.27 -12.49
C PRO A 31 -3.30 -7.27 -12.69
N ARG A 32 -3.37 -8.10 -13.74
CA ARG A 32 -2.30 -9.07 -14.06
C ARG A 32 -1.02 -8.39 -14.54
N LYS A 33 -1.12 -7.38 -15.43
CA LYS A 33 0.05 -6.65 -15.94
C LYS A 33 0.72 -5.83 -14.85
N MET A 34 -0.06 -5.17 -13.97
CA MET A 34 0.51 -4.43 -12.85
C MET A 34 1.23 -5.31 -11.82
N ARG A 35 0.79 -6.56 -11.62
CA ARG A 35 1.45 -7.49 -10.70
C ARG A 35 2.91 -7.77 -11.09
N LEU A 36 3.18 -7.92 -12.39
CA LEU A 36 4.55 -8.16 -12.87
C LEU A 36 5.50 -7.05 -12.44
N VAL A 37 5.09 -5.79 -12.59
CA VAL A 37 5.88 -4.61 -12.18
C VAL A 37 5.95 -4.52 -10.65
N ALA A 38 4.85 -4.82 -9.94
CA ALA A 38 4.81 -4.78 -8.48
C ALA A 38 5.72 -5.83 -7.83
N ASP A 39 5.94 -6.98 -8.48
CA ASP A 39 6.83 -8.02 -7.99
C ASP A 39 8.31 -7.58 -8.07
N LEU A 40 8.69 -6.75 -9.06
CA LEU A 40 10.03 -6.17 -9.16
C LEU A 40 10.31 -5.13 -8.06
N VAL A 41 9.29 -4.42 -7.59
CA VAL A 41 9.42 -3.34 -6.60
C VAL A 41 9.36 -3.85 -5.16
N ARG A 42 8.84 -5.07 -4.94
CA ARG A 42 8.61 -5.62 -3.59
C ARG A 42 9.94 -5.94 -2.90
N GLY A 43 10.22 -5.25 -1.79
CA GLY A 43 11.42 -5.48 -0.97
C GLY A 43 12.64 -4.66 -1.38
N GLU A 44 12.53 -3.85 -2.44
CA GLU A 44 13.60 -2.96 -2.88
C GLU A 44 13.68 -1.68 -2.05
N LYS A 45 14.87 -1.08 -2.01
CA LYS A 45 15.06 0.27 -1.43
C LYS A 45 14.34 1.32 -2.28
N ILE A 46 13.93 2.42 -1.63
CA ILE A 46 13.16 3.52 -2.26
C ILE A 46 13.84 4.02 -3.54
N ASP A 47 15.14 4.30 -3.50
CA ASP A 47 15.87 4.85 -4.65
C ASP A 47 15.88 3.88 -5.85
N LYS A 48 16.05 2.59 -5.57
CA LYS A 48 16.02 1.55 -6.61
C LYS A 48 14.62 1.38 -7.17
N ALA A 49 13.59 1.34 -6.33
CA ALA A 49 12.20 1.24 -6.75
C ALA A 49 11.79 2.42 -7.67
N LEU A 50 12.21 3.65 -7.32
CA LEU A 50 11.95 4.83 -8.14
C LEU A 50 12.64 4.74 -9.50
N ASN A 51 13.87 4.23 -9.55
CA ASN A 51 14.59 4.03 -10.80
C ASN A 51 13.92 2.94 -11.67
N ILE A 52 13.56 1.79 -11.09
CA ILE A 52 12.88 0.71 -11.82
C ILE A 52 11.57 1.21 -12.45
N LEU A 53 10.77 1.98 -11.71
CA LEU A 53 9.50 2.52 -12.22
C LEU A 53 9.67 3.58 -13.32
N LYS A 54 10.81 4.28 -13.35
CA LYS A 54 11.06 5.37 -14.32
C LYS A 54 11.63 4.86 -15.65
N PHE A 55 12.34 3.74 -15.62
CA PHE A 55 13.03 3.17 -16.79
C PHE A 55 12.39 1.87 -17.32
N SER A 56 11.18 1.53 -16.86
CA SER A 56 10.39 0.35 -17.27
C SER A 56 9.26 0.71 -18.22
#